data_AF-A0A6M4INH2-F1
#
_entry.id   AF-A0A6M4INH2-F1
#
_cell.length_a   1.000
_cell.length_b   1.000
_cell.length_c   1.000
_cell.angle_alpha   90.00
_cell.angle_beta   90.00
_cell.angle_gamma   90.00
#
_symmetry.space_group_name_H-M   'P 1'
#
loop_
_entity.id
_entity.type
_entity.pdbx_description
1 polymer ?
#
loop_
_entity_poly.entity_id
_entity_poly.type
_entity_poly.pdbx_seq_one_letter_code
_entity_poly.pdbx_strand_id
1 'polypeptide(L)'
;MSTSRPKSLAMMFILGAFLTGGAVGFAADRMVSPPRPDVFNERTMVDELARELKLSSAQRVVIDSVWDWRRKQSREIMKTVRPTLDAVRDSARVLMMNTLDDAQKTAFRALLERNQRTADSAARARGETK
;
A
#
# COMPACT_ATOMS: atom_id res chain seq x y z
N MET A 1 -11.41 -43.95 20.99
CA MET A 1 -11.33 -42.52 21.36
C MET A 1 -10.10 -41.89 20.71
N SER A 2 -10.29 -40.67 20.21
CA SER A 2 -9.54 -39.95 19.18
C SER A 2 -8.03 -39.79 19.33
N THR A 3 -7.28 -40.19 18.29
CA THR A 3 -5.90 -39.75 18.04
C THR A 3 -5.93 -38.57 17.07
N SER A 4 -6.26 -37.37 17.56
CA SER A 4 -6.33 -36.14 16.73
C SER A 4 -5.61 -34.95 17.35
N ARG A 5 -4.59 -35.20 18.18
CA ARG A 5 -3.75 -34.14 18.78
C ARG A 5 -2.59 -33.62 17.91
N PRO A 6 -1.90 -34.41 17.04
CA PRO A 6 -0.69 -33.89 16.39
C PRO A 6 -0.95 -32.92 15.24
N LYS A 7 -2.09 -33.01 14.56
CA LYS A 7 -2.44 -32.11 13.44
C LYS A 7 -2.73 -30.68 13.90
N SER A 8 -3.44 -30.49 15.02
CA SER A 8 -3.73 -29.13 15.51
C SER A 8 -2.47 -28.44 16.04
N LEU A 9 -1.52 -29.20 16.59
CA LEU A 9 -0.25 -28.67 17.08
C LEU A 9 0.64 -28.20 15.92
N ALA A 10 0.72 -28.98 14.84
CA ALA A 10 1.44 -28.60 13.62
C ALA A 10 0.83 -27.34 12.97
N MET A 11 -0.50 -27.23 12.93
CA MET A 11 -1.18 -26.04 12.41
C MET A 11 -0.93 -24.80 13.28
N MET A 12 -0.95 -24.93 14.61
CA MET A 12 -0.60 -23.83 15.51
C MET A 12 0.87 -23.41 15.37
N PHE A 13 1.78 -24.36 15.12
CA PHE A 13 3.19 -24.05 14.91
C PHE A 13 3.42 -23.31 13.59
N ILE A 14 2.77 -23.73 12.50
CA ILE A 14 2.82 -23.03 11.21
C ILE A 14 2.19 -21.64 11.33
N LEU A 15 1.07 -21.51 12.03
CA LEU A 15 0.40 -20.23 12.26
C LEU A 15 1.28 -19.29 13.12
N GLY A 16 1.88 -19.82 14.18
CA GLY A 16 2.83 -19.07 15.03
C GLY A 16 4.07 -18.63 14.26
N ALA A 17 4.63 -19.50 13.43
CA ALA A 17 5.78 -19.19 12.57
C ALA A 17 5.42 -18.16 11.48
N PHE A 18 4.21 -18.21 10.91
CA PHE A 18 3.75 -17.24 9.91
C PHE A 18 3.48 -15.87 10.52
N LEU A 19 2.86 -15.82 11.70
CA LEU A 19 2.61 -14.57 12.42
C LEU A 19 3.90 -13.93 12.92
N THR A 20 4.83 -14.74 13.44
CA THR A 20 6.13 -14.27 13.91
C THR A 20 7.02 -13.84 12.74
N GLY A 21 7.07 -14.64 11.67
CA GLY A 21 7.80 -14.31 10.44
C GLY A 21 7.24 -13.08 9.72
N GLY A 22 5.91 -12.90 9.71
CA GLY A 22 5.25 -11.71 9.15
C GLY A 22 5.51 -10.44 9.96
N ALA A 23 5.55 -10.52 11.29
CA ALA A 23 5.86 -9.38 12.16
C ALA A 23 7.34 -8.95 12.05
N VAL A 24 8.26 -9.92 12.00
CA VAL A 24 9.70 -9.65 11.84
C VAL A 24 10.04 -9.17 10.43
N GLY A 25 9.43 -9.74 9.40
CA GLY A 25 9.59 -9.29 8.00
C GLY A 25 9.11 -7.85 7.79
N PHE A 26 8.00 -7.45 8.43
CA PHE A 26 7.46 -6.09 8.37
C PHE A 26 8.31 -5.07 9.15
N ALA A 27 8.94 -5.49 10.26
CA ALA A 27 9.86 -4.64 11.01
C ALA A 27 11.22 -4.47 10.31
N ALA A 28 11.73 -5.54 9.70
CA ALA A 28 12.98 -5.51 8.94
C ALA A 28 12.86 -4.69 7.64
N ASP A 29 11.74 -4.79 6.92
CA ASP A 29 11.47 -3.99 5.71
C ASP A 29 11.46 -2.48 6.02
N ARG A 30 11.10 -2.10 7.25
CA ARG A 30 11.06 -0.69 7.67
C ARG A 30 12.41 -0.15 8.18
N MET A 31 13.30 -1.00 8.68
CA MET A 31 14.62 -0.60 9.18
C MET A 31 15.73 -0.69 8.12
N VAL A 32 15.56 -1.53 7.09
CA VAL A 32 16.60 -1.79 6.08
C VAL A 32 16.26 -1.20 4.71
N SER A 33 14.99 -0.82 4.45
CA SER A 33 14.70 -0.04 3.26
C SER A 33 15.21 1.39 3.46
N PRO A 34 16.23 1.86 2.69
CA PRO A 34 16.42 3.29 2.53
C PRO A 34 15.07 3.90 2.13
N PRO A 35 14.76 5.17 2.50
CA PRO A 35 13.54 5.82 2.06
C PRO A 35 13.48 5.61 0.56
N ARG A 36 12.51 4.80 0.09
CA ARG A 36 12.29 4.65 -1.34
C ARG A 36 12.16 6.09 -1.83
N PRO A 37 12.97 6.54 -2.80
CA PRO A 37 12.84 7.88 -3.32
C PRO A 37 11.37 8.06 -3.60
N ASP A 38 10.80 9.15 -3.08
CA ASP A 38 9.38 9.37 -3.18
C ASP A 38 9.04 9.47 -4.66
N VAL A 39 8.67 8.32 -5.25
CA VAL A 39 8.26 8.20 -6.64
C VAL A 39 7.01 9.04 -6.90
N PHE A 40 6.40 9.60 -5.84
CA PHE A 40 5.31 10.56 -5.90
C PHE A 40 5.74 12.02 -6.01
N ASN A 41 7.01 12.37 -5.80
CA ASN A 41 7.47 13.74 -6.10
C ASN A 41 8.00 13.83 -7.53
N GLU A 42 7.09 13.73 -8.49
CA GLU A 42 7.35 13.79 -9.93
C GLU A 42 8.15 15.04 -10.32
N ARG A 43 7.98 16.15 -9.59
CA ARG A 43 8.78 17.37 -9.80
C ARG A 43 10.25 17.15 -9.49
N THR A 44 10.56 16.50 -8.37
CA THR A 44 11.95 16.17 -8.01
C THR A 44 12.60 15.26 -9.07
N MET A 45 11.84 14.30 -9.60
CA MET A 45 12.32 13.40 -10.66
C MET A 45 12.57 14.15 -11.98
N VAL A 46 11.68 15.06 -12.36
CA VAL A 46 11.88 15.90 -13.56
C VAL A 46 13.06 16.86 -13.38
N ASP A 47 13.23 17.43 -12.19
CA ASP A 47 14.37 18.30 -11.88
C ASP A 47 15.70 17.54 -11.95
N GLU A 48 15.74 16.30 -11.46
CA GLU A 48 16.91 15.43 -11.55
C GLU A 48 17.22 15.04 -12.99
N LEU A 49 16.20 14.62 -13.75
CA LEU A 49 16.34 14.31 -15.18
C LEU A 49 16.83 15.51 -15.98
N ALA A 50 16.29 16.70 -15.70
CA ALA A 50 16.67 17.93 -16.39
C ALA A 50 18.13 18.30 -16.12
N ARG A 51 18.62 18.11 -14.89
CA ARG A 51 20.03 18.30 -14.53
C ARG A 51 20.93 17.29 -15.22
N GLU A 52 20.59 16.00 -15.12
CA GLU A 52 21.41 14.91 -15.63
C GLU A 52 21.56 14.98 -17.16
N LEU A 53 20.45 15.24 -17.86
CA LEU A 53 20.43 15.33 -19.32
C LEU A 53 20.78 16.72 -19.85
N LYS A 54 21.07 17.69 -18.97
CA LYS A 54 21.37 19.09 -19.30
C LYS A 54 20.33 19.68 -20.26
N LEU A 55 19.05 19.50 -19.94
CA LEU A 55 17.95 19.95 -20.79
C LEU A 55 17.94 21.48 -20.92
N SER A 56 17.76 21.97 -22.14
CA SER A 56 17.43 23.38 -22.37
C SER A 56 16.05 23.73 -21.81
N SER A 57 15.77 25.03 -21.63
CA SER A 57 14.46 25.51 -21.18
C SER A 57 13.32 25.05 -22.09
N ALA A 58 13.53 25.08 -23.41
CA ALA A 58 12.54 24.62 -24.38
C ALA A 58 12.28 23.10 -24.24
N GLN A 59 13.32 22.28 -24.08
CA GLN A 59 13.17 20.85 -23.87
C GLN A 59 12.46 20.53 -22.55
N ARG A 60 12.77 21.28 -21.48
CA ARG A 60 12.13 21.12 -20.18
C ARG A 60 10.61 21.32 -20.25
N VAL A 61 10.15 22.36 -20.93
CA VAL A 61 8.70 22.62 -21.15
C VAL A 61 8.03 21.45 -21.85
N VAL A 62 8.68 20.86 -22.86
CA VAL A 62 8.16 19.67 -23.56
C VAL A 62 8.07 18.48 -22.61
N ILE A 63 9.13 18.20 -21.84
CA ILE A 63 9.13 17.08 -20.88
C ILE A 63 8.05 17.26 -19.81
N ASP A 64 7.90 18.46 -19.25
CA ASP A 64 6.84 18.79 -18.29
C ASP A 64 5.45 18.47 -18.89
N SER A 65 5.22 18.83 -20.15
CA SER A 65 3.95 18.57 -20.84
C SER A 65 3.66 17.07 -21.04
N VAL A 66 4.70 16.25 -21.24
CA VAL A 66 4.57 14.78 -21.39
C VAL A 66 4.15 14.14 -20.07
N TRP A 67 4.76 14.56 -18.95
CA TRP A 67 4.38 14.08 -17.62
C TRP A 67 2.95 14.50 -17.26
N ASP A 68 2.56 15.73 -17.58
CA ASP A 68 1.20 16.22 -17.42
C ASP A 68 0.18 15.38 -18.19
N TRP A 69 0.48 15.09 -19.47
CA TRP A 69 -0.34 14.22 -20.30
C TRP A 69 -0.43 12.81 -19.70
N ARG A 70 0.70 12.20 -19.33
CA ARG A 70 0.74 10.86 -18.69
C ARG A 70 -0.12 10.83 -17.43
N ARG A 71 0.00 11.83 -16.56
CA ARG A 71 -0.81 11.94 -15.34
C ARG A 71 -2.30 12.01 -15.64
N LYS A 72 -2.72 12.78 -16.65
CA LYS A 72 -4.11 12.83 -17.08
C LYS A 72 -4.60 11.46 -17.53
N GLN A 73 -3.85 10.78 -18.42
CA GLN A 73 -4.22 9.44 -18.89
C GLN A 73 -4.31 8.43 -17.76
N SER A 74 -3.33 8.42 -16.85
CA SER A 74 -3.34 7.54 -15.68
C SER A 74 -4.57 7.75 -14.81
N ARG A 75 -4.97 9.02 -14.57
CA ARG A 75 -6.19 9.33 -13.82
C ARG A 75 -7.45 8.82 -14.52
N GLU A 76 -7.57 8.99 -15.84
CA GLU A 76 -8.73 8.48 -16.58
C GLU A 76 -8.82 6.96 -16.50
N ILE A 77 -7.71 6.25 -16.68
CA ILE A 77 -7.68 4.78 -16.52
C ILE A 77 -8.08 4.39 -15.09
N MET A 78 -7.55 5.08 -14.08
CA MET A 78 -7.88 4.78 -12.69
C MET A 78 -9.34 5.06 -12.35
N LYS A 79 -10.00 6.05 -12.94
CA LYS A 79 -11.45 6.25 -12.73
C LYS A 79 -12.24 4.99 -13.11
N THR A 80 -11.85 4.34 -14.20
CA THR A 80 -12.52 3.12 -14.68
C THR A 80 -12.16 1.88 -13.86
N VAL A 81 -10.90 1.73 -13.45
CA VAL A 81 -10.41 0.50 -12.80
C VAL A 81 -10.59 0.53 -11.28
N ARG A 82 -10.59 1.71 -10.66
CA ARG A 82 -10.68 1.87 -9.20
C ARG A 82 -11.90 1.20 -8.57
N PRO A 83 -13.14 1.32 -9.12
CA PRO A 83 -14.30 0.65 -8.54
C PRO A 83 -14.13 -0.87 -8.45
N THR A 84 -13.55 -1.49 -9.48
CA THR A 84 -13.28 -2.93 -9.52
C THR A 84 -12.23 -3.34 -8.49
N LEU A 85 -11.14 -2.56 -8.37
CA LEU A 85 -10.13 -2.80 -7.34
C LEU A 85 -10.69 -2.68 -5.93
N ASP A 86 -11.55 -1.69 -5.70
CA ASP A 86 -12.18 -1.47 -4.40
C ASP A 86 -13.14 -2.63 -4.06
N ALA A 87 -13.94 -3.10 -5.03
CA ALA A 87 -14.78 -4.29 -4.85
C ALA A 87 -13.97 -5.56 -4.50
N VAL A 88 -12.82 -5.77 -5.12
CA VAL A 88 -11.93 -6.91 -4.80
C VAL A 88 -11.38 -6.79 -3.38
N ARG A 89 -10.95 -5.58 -2.97
CA ARG A 89 -10.47 -5.33 -1.61
C ARG A 89 -11.55 -5.58 -0.56
N ASP A 90 -12.77 -5.14 -0.82
CA ASP A 90 -13.91 -5.36 0.07
C ASP A 90 -14.26 -6.84 0.18
N SER A 91 -14.27 -7.56 -0.94
CA SER A 91 -14.48 -9.01 -0.97
C SER A 91 -13.41 -9.74 -0.15
N ALA A 92 -12.13 -9.36 -0.32
CA ALA A 92 -11.03 -9.92 0.46
C ALA A 92 -11.20 -9.64 1.96
N ARG A 93 -11.66 -8.44 2.34
CA ARG A 93 -11.95 -8.10 3.73
C ARG A 93 -13.03 -9.00 4.32
N VAL A 94 -14.11 -9.25 3.59
CA VAL A 94 -15.20 -10.15 4.02
C VAL A 94 -14.68 -11.58 4.21
N LEU A 95 -13.92 -12.10 3.24
CA LEU A 95 -13.33 -13.43 3.33
C LEU A 95 -12.42 -13.58 4.56
N MET A 96 -11.57 -12.58 4.81
CA MET A 96 -10.73 -12.55 6.01
C MET A 96 -11.59 -12.56 7.28
N MET A 97 -12.59 -11.68 7.38
CA MET A 97 -13.47 -11.61 8.54
C MET A 97 -14.25 -12.90 8.81
N ASN A 98 -14.62 -13.64 7.78
CA ASN A 98 -15.30 -14.93 7.93
C ASN A 98 -14.36 -16.06 8.37
N THR A 99 -13.04 -15.89 8.22
CA THR A 99 -12.04 -16.90 8.56
C THR A 99 -11.50 -16.74 9.98
N LEU A 100 -11.43 -15.51 10.47
CA LEU A 100 -10.81 -15.17 11.75
C LEU A 100 -11.72 -15.52 12.96
N ASP A 101 -11.09 -15.83 14.10
CA ASP A 101 -11.79 -15.91 15.39
C ASP A 101 -12.16 -14.52 15.93
N ASP A 102 -12.93 -14.45 17.01
CA ASP A 102 -13.49 -13.18 17.51
C ASP A 102 -12.43 -12.22 18.08
N ALA A 103 -11.36 -12.75 18.67
CA ALA A 103 -10.23 -11.93 19.13
C ALA A 103 -9.47 -11.34 17.94
N GLN A 104 -9.21 -12.17 16.92
CA GLN A 104 -8.55 -11.77 15.68
C GLN A 104 -9.39 -10.77 14.88
N LYS A 105 -10.70 -10.96 14.75
CA LYS A 105 -11.62 -10.00 14.14
C LYS A 105 -11.53 -8.62 14.80
N THR A 106 -11.44 -8.60 16.13
CA THR A 106 -11.33 -7.36 16.90
C THR A 106 -10.00 -6.66 16.63
N ALA A 107 -8.88 -7.39 16.65
CA ALA A 107 -7.58 -6.84 16.28
C ALA A 107 -7.53 -6.35 14.82
N PHE A 108 -8.15 -7.08 13.89
CA PHE A 108 -8.19 -6.73 12.48
C PHE A 108 -9.01 -5.46 12.22
N ARG A 109 -10.16 -5.28 12.89
CA ARG A 109 -10.93 -4.03 12.84
C ARG A 109 -10.11 -2.83 13.33
N ALA A 110 -9.44 -2.96 14.47
CA ALA A 110 -8.59 -1.91 15.00
C ALA A 110 -7.42 -1.54 14.05
N LEU A 111 -6.86 -2.55 13.36
CA LEU A 111 -5.85 -2.33 12.33
C LEU A 111 -6.40 -1.51 11.16
N LEU A 112 -7.59 -1.85 10.66
CA LEU A 112 -8.23 -1.13 9.55
C LEU A 112 -8.51 0.33 9.92
N GLU A 113 -9.07 0.58 11.11
CA GLU A 113 -9.36 1.94 11.60
C GLU A 113 -8.10 2.79 11.75
N ARG A 114 -7.00 2.19 12.25
CA ARG A 114 -5.71 2.88 12.35
C ARG A 114 -5.18 3.29 10.99
N ASN A 115 -5.24 2.39 10.02
CA ASN A 115 -4.77 2.66 8.66
C ASN A 115 -5.61 3.75 7.98
N GLN A 116 -6.94 3.72 8.17
CA GLN A 116 -7.84 4.74 7.64
C GLN A 116 -7.55 6.13 8.24
N ARG A 117 -7.42 6.24 9.56
CA ARG A 117 -7.04 7.50 10.22
C ARG A 117 -5.71 8.05 9.71
N THR A 118 -4.73 7.18 9.44
CA THR A 118 -3.44 7.58 8.89
C THR A 118 -3.59 8.13 7.48
N ALA A 119 -4.39 7.46 6.64
CA ALA A 119 -4.68 7.92 5.27
C ALA A 119 -5.40 9.27 5.26
N ASP A 120 -6.43 9.43 6.12
CA ASP A 120 -7.20 10.67 6.24
C ASP A 120 -6.33 11.83 6.73
N SER A 121 -5.46 11.58 7.70
CA SER A 121 -4.51 12.58 8.20
C SER A 121 -3.54 13.02 7.11
N ALA A 122 -3.04 12.07 6.31
CA ALA A 122 -2.17 12.38 5.17
C ALA A 122 -2.92 13.17 4.07
N ALA A 123 -4.19 12.83 3.79
CA ALA A 123 -5.02 13.57 2.84
C ALA A 123 -5.31 15.00 3.30
N ARG A 124 -5.58 15.20 4.59
CA ARG A 124 -5.73 16.54 5.19
C ARG A 124 -4.46 17.36 5.09
N ALA A 125 -3.30 16.77 5.39
CA ALA A 125 -2.01 17.43 5.26
C ALA A 125 -1.71 17.88 3.81
N ARG A 126 -2.24 17.16 2.81
CA ARG A 126 -2.15 17.52 1.39
C ARG A 126 -3.22 18.52 0.92
N GLY A 127 -4.16 18.92 1.78
CA GLY A 127 -5.27 19.82 1.41
C GLY A 127 -6.34 19.18 0.52
N GLU A 128 -6.41 17.85 0.47
CA GLU A 128 -7.34 17.09 -0.40
C GLU A 128 -8.73 16.93 0.22
N THR A 129 -8.93 17.31 1.48
CA THR A 129 -10.21 17.26 2.19
C THR A 129 -10.57 18.66 2.70
N LYS A 130 -11.73 19.17 2.27
CA LYS A 130 -12.33 20.43 2.73
C LYS A 130 -13.52 20.13 3.61
#